data_AF-A0A0W8FBL5-F1
#
_entry.id   AF-A0A0W8FBL5-F1
#
_cell.length_a   1.000
_cell.length_b   1.000
_cell.length_c   1.000
_cell.angle_alpha   90.00
_cell.angle_beta   90.00
_cell.angle_gamma   90.00
#
_symmetry.space_group_name_H-M   'P 1'
#
loop_
_entity.id
_entity.type
_entity.pdbx_description
1 polymer ?
#
loop_
_entity_poly.entity_id
_entity_poly.type
_entity_poly.pdbx_seq_one_letter_code
_entity_poly.pdbx_strand_id
1 'polypeptide(L)' 'MTVELKVDGKEIPLSEFPQEIIGNTAAAMAQSLRGVDENWKVIEIRISQD' A
#
# COMPACT_ATOMS: atom_id res chain seq x y z
N MET A 1 -2.55 7.18 -7.41
CA MET A 1 -1.88 6.74 -6.16
C MET A 1 -0.46 6.36 -6.52
N THR A 2 0.49 6.53 -5.61
CA THR A 2 1.86 6.08 -5.81
C THR A 2 2.19 5.09 -4.70
N VAL A 3 2.60 3.89 -5.08
CA VAL A 3 3.02 2.81 -4.19
C VAL A 3 4.54 2.79 -4.16
N GLU A 4 5.09 2.76 -2.95
CA GLU A 4 6.49 2.49 -2.68
C GLU A 4 6.61 1.09 -2.07
N LEU A 5 7.45 0.24 -2.66
CA LEU A 5 7.77 -1.07 -2.12
C LEU A 5 9.22 -1.09 -1.66
N LYS A 6 9.43 -1.45 -0.40
CA LYS A 6 10.76 -1.70 0.19
C LYS A 6 10.87 -3.16 0.60
N VAL A 7 11.90 -3.84 0.08
CA VAL A 7 12.27 -5.20 0.50
C VAL A 7 13.66 -5.13 1.11
N ASP A 8 13.79 -5.54 2.37
CA ASP A 8 15.03 -5.44 3.15
C ASP A 8 15.65 -4.03 3.13
N GLY A 9 14.79 -3.00 3.21
CA GLY A 9 15.18 -1.59 3.18
C GLY A 9 15.54 -1.04 1.79
N LYS A 10 15.49 -1.84 0.73
CA LYS A 10 15.78 -1.41 -0.64
C LYS A 10 14.50 -1.07 -1.39
N GLU A 11 14.47 0.10 -2.01
CA GLU A 11 13.37 0.52 -2.90
C GLU A 11 13.35 -0.33 -4.17
N ILE A 12 12.19 -0.90 -4.46
CA ILE A 12 11.95 -1.71 -5.66
C ILE A 12 11.11 -0.88 -6.63
N PRO A 13 11.64 -0.54 -7.83
CA PRO A 13 10.86 0.14 -8.85
C PRO A 13 9.66 -0.72 -9.27
N LEU A 14 8.48 -0.13 -9.23
CA LEU A 14 7.24 -0.79 -9.65
C LEU A 14 6.84 -0.31 -11.05
N SER A 15 6.44 -1.25 -11.91
CA SER A 15 5.74 -0.93 -13.15
C SER A 15 4.28 -0.55 -12.88
N GLU A 16 3.55 -0.17 -13.93
CA GLU A 16 2.15 0.25 -13.85
C GLU A 16 1.25 -0.81 -13.20
N PHE A 17 1.39 -2.08 -13.60
CA PHE A 17 0.52 -3.13 -13.10
C PHE A 17 0.62 -3.37 -11.57
N PRO A 18 1.82 -3.53 -10.97
CA PRO A 18 1.95 -3.63 -9.51
C PRO A 18 1.52 -2.35 -8.76
N GLN A 19 1.75 -1.17 -9.32
CA GLN A 19 1.27 0.11 -8.75
C GLN A 19 -0.25 0.07 -8.58
N GLU A 20 -0.97 -0.33 -9.63
CA GLU A 20 -2.42 -0.39 -9.64
C GLU A 20 -2.97 -1.44 -8.67
N ILE A 21 -2.48 -2.69 -8.76
CA ILE A 21 -3.01 -3.78 -7.91
C ILE A 21 -2.76 -3.48 -6.44
N ILE A 22 -1.53 -3.16 -6.04
CA ILE A 22 -1.19 -2.94 -4.63
C ILE A 22 -1.96 -1.73 -4.10
N GLY A 23 -1.99 -0.63 -4.86
CA GLY A 23 -2.67 0.60 -4.47
C GLY A 23 -4.18 0.39 -4.28
N ASN A 24 -4.85 -0.24 -5.25
CA ASN A 24 -6.28 -0.48 -5.19
C ASN A 24 -6.65 -1.45 -4.07
N THR A 25 -5.88 -2.53 -3.89
CA THR A 25 -6.12 -3.48 -2.79
C THR A 25 -5.89 -2.83 -1.43
N ALA A 26 -4.82 -2.05 -1.25
CA ALA A 26 -4.56 -1.34 0.01
C ALA A 26 -5.67 -0.32 0.34
N ALA A 27 -6.12 0.45 -0.65
CA ALA A 27 -7.23 1.38 -0.50
C ALA A 27 -8.53 0.67 -0.09
N ALA A 28 -8.88 -0.42 -0.77
CA ALA A 28 -10.07 -1.21 -0.44
C ALA A 28 -9.99 -1.82 0.96
N MET A 29 -8.81 -2.34 1.35
CA MET A 29 -8.57 -2.81 2.72
C MET A 29 -8.81 -1.68 3.72
N ALA A 30 -8.20 -0.51 3.54
CA ALA A 30 -8.34 0.62 4.46
C ALA A 30 -9.79 1.10 4.60
N GLN A 31 -10.53 1.21 3.48
CA GLN A 31 -11.95 1.62 3.47
C GLN A 31 -12.87 0.60 4.15
N SER A 32 -12.49 -0.68 4.19
CA SER A 32 -13.27 -1.72 4.88
C SER A 32 -13.13 -1.69 6.41
N LEU A 33 -12.14 -0.97 6.94
CA LEU A 33 -11.84 -0.94 8.37
C LEU A 33 -12.64 0.14 9.10
N ARG A 34 -13.20 -0.24 10.26
CA ARG A 34 -13.83 0.73 11.15
C ARG A 34 -12.79 1.69 11.73
N GLY A 35 -13.08 2.98 11.67
CA GLY A 35 -12.23 4.03 12.26
C GLY A 35 -11.18 4.62 11.31
N VAL A 36 -11.16 4.19 10.04
CA VAL A 36 -10.40 4.86 8.98
C VAL A 36 -11.32 5.89 8.29
N ASP A 37 -10.87 7.14 8.20
CA ASP A 37 -11.56 8.20 7.45
C ASP A 37 -11.46 7.92 5.95
N GLU A 38 -12.55 8.15 5.20
CA GLU A 38 -12.58 8.01 3.74
C GLU A 38 -11.58 8.94 3.03
N ASN A 39 -11.16 10.04 3.69
CA ASN A 39 -10.21 11.04 3.19
C ASN A 39 -8.77 10.80 3.65
N TRP A 40 -8.38 9.54 3.86
CA TRP A 40 -7.00 9.20 4.18
C TRP A 40 -6.02 9.73 3.11
N LYS A 41 -4.80 10.07 3.54
CA LYS A 41 -3.77 10.62 2.64
C LYS A 41 -2.66 9.62 2.33
N VAL A 42 -2.33 8.75 3.29
CA VAL A 42 -1.24 7.76 3.20
C VAL A 42 -1.68 6.50 3.94
N ILE A 43 -1.41 5.34 3.35
CA ILE A 43 -1.52 4.02 3.98
C ILE A 43 -0.12 3.45 4.09
N GLU A 44 0.30 3.06 5.29
CA GLU A 44 1.56 2.36 5.51
C GLU A 44 1.27 0.93 5.97
N ILE A 45 1.75 -0.06 5.21
CA ILE A 45 1.63 -1.48 5.52
C ILE A 45 3.04 -2.03 5.71
N ARG A 46 3.31 -2.61 6.88
CA ARG A 46 4.58 -3.30 7.18
C ARG A 46 4.33 -4.79 7.31
N ILE A 47 5.12 -5.58 6.60
CA ILE A 47 5.08 -7.04 6.64
C ILE A 47 6.47 -7.51 7.10
N SER A 48 6.51 -8.44 8.04
CA SER A 48 7.74 -9.08 8.53
C SER A 48 7.62 -10.58 8.34
N GLN A 49 8.72 -11.22 7.95
CA GLN A 49 8.82 -12.65 7.72
C GLN A 49 10.10 -13.14 8.40
N ASP A 50 10.01 -14.25 9.14
CA ASP A 50 11.13 -14.94 9.79
C ASP A 50 11.87 -15.87 8.82
#